data_AF-A0A376FJ02-F1
#
_entry.id   AF-A0A376FJ02-F1
#
_cell.length_a   1.000
_cell.length_b   1.000
_cell.length_c   1.000
_cell.angle_alpha   90.00
_cell.angle_beta   90.00
_cell.angle_gamma   90.00
#
_symmetry.space_group_name_H-M   'P 1'
#
loop_
_entity.id
_entity.type
_entity.pdbx_description
1 polymer ?
#
loop_
_entity_poly.entity_id
_entity_poly.type
_entity_poly.pdbx_seq_one_letter_code
_entity_poly.pdbx_strand_id
1 'polypeptide(L)' 'MDRIIQSPGKYIQGADVLTRLGDYLNPLANRWLVVGDKFVLGFCRRDPASEF' A
#
# COMPACT_ATOMS: atom_id res chain seq x y z
N MET A 1 21.33 22.16 -22.92
CA MET A 1 20.13 21.33 -23.13
C MET A 1 20.07 20.36 -21.97
N ASP A 2 19.02 20.42 -21.17
CA ASP A 2 18.99 19.69 -19.90
C ASP A 2 18.64 18.22 -20.14
N ARG A 3 19.24 17.35 -19.32
CA ARG A 3 18.89 15.93 -19.25
C ARG A 3 18.19 15.70 -17.94
N ILE A 4 16.89 15.44 -18.00
CA ILE A 4 16.03 15.34 -16.82
C ILE A 4 15.72 13.87 -16.58
N ILE A 5 15.84 13.44 -15.32
CA ILE A 5 15.34 12.15 -14.84
C ILE A 5 14.15 12.40 -13.92
N GLN A 6 13.12 11.57 -14.07
CA GLN A 6 11.96 11.54 -13.19
C GLN A 6 11.82 10.13 -12.61
N SER A 7 11.52 10.06 -11.32
CA SER A 7 11.28 8.79 -10.64
C SER A 7 10.20 8.97 -9.57
N PRO A 8 9.57 7.88 -9.12
CA PRO A 8 8.78 7.90 -7.89
C PRO A 8 9.65 8.37 -6.71
N GLY A 9 9.03 9.03 -5.72
CA GLY A 9 9.72 9.41 -4.49
C GLY A 9 10.18 8.19 -3.66
N LYS A 10 9.47 7.06 -3.76
CA LYS A 10 9.81 5.78 -3.13
C LYS A 10 9.32 4.60 -4.00
N TYR A 11 10.13 3.56 -4.11
CA TYR A 11 9.77 2.24 -4.62
C TYR A 11 9.91 1.23 -3.47
N ILE A 12 8.88 0.45 -3.18
CA ILE A 12 8.82 -0.44 -2.00
C ILE A 12 8.39 -1.83 -2.46
N GLN A 13 9.20 -2.85 -2.16
CA GLN A 13 8.95 -4.24 -2.50
C GLN A 13 9.45 -5.15 -1.38
N GLY A 14 8.74 -6.25 -1.13
CA GLY A 14 9.13 -7.28 -0.17
C GLY A 14 7.97 -8.23 0.11
N ALA A 15 8.30 -9.39 0.70
CA ALA A 15 7.27 -10.31 1.18
C ALA A 15 6.39 -9.62 2.23
N ASP A 16 5.08 -9.89 2.15
CA ASP A 16 4.04 -9.40 3.07
C ASP A 16 4.05 -7.89 3.30
N VAL A 17 4.52 -7.10 2.32
CA VAL A 17 4.69 -5.64 2.48
C VAL A 17 3.39 -4.91 2.84
N LEU A 18 2.24 -5.45 2.44
CA LEU A 18 0.93 -4.90 2.77
C LEU A 18 0.65 -4.86 4.28
N THR A 19 1.25 -5.75 5.06
CA THR A 19 1.14 -5.75 6.53
C THR A 19 1.77 -4.51 7.17
N ARG A 20 2.73 -3.88 6.49
CA ARG A 20 3.47 -2.67 6.91
C ARG A 20 3.02 -1.41 6.15
N LEU A 21 1.93 -1.49 5.39
CA LEU A 21 1.48 -0.38 4.54
C LEU A 21 1.25 0.91 5.34
N GLY A 22 0.69 0.78 6.55
CA GLY A 22 0.47 1.92 7.46
C GLY A 22 1.76 2.66 7.81
N ASP A 23 2.84 1.94 8.12
CA ASP A 23 4.12 2.55 8.52
C ASP A 23 4.71 3.44 7.41
N TYR A 24 4.55 3.02 6.15
CA TYR A 24 5.03 3.78 5.00
C TYR A 24 4.14 4.97 4.66
N LEU A 25 2.82 4.86 4.88
CA LEU A 25 1.83 5.85 4.47
C LEU A 25 1.53 6.89 5.56
N ASN A 26 1.63 6.55 6.85
CA ASN A 26 1.33 7.45 7.97
C ASN A 26 1.95 8.86 7.84
N PRO A 27 3.21 9.03 7.38
CA PRO A 27 3.80 10.36 7.21
C PRO A 27 3.17 11.23 6.11
N LEU A 28 2.34 10.66 5.23
CA LEU A 28 1.81 11.35 4.05
C LEU A 28 0.39 11.92 4.28
N ALA A 29 -0.43 11.27 5.11
CA ALA A 29 -1.78 11.73 5.44
C ALA A 29 -2.37 10.99 6.65
N ASN A 30 -3.34 11.65 7.31
CA ASN A 30 -4.06 11.10 8.46
C ASN A 30 -5.31 10.27 8.08
N ARG A 31 -5.77 10.35 6.83
CA ARG A 31 -6.95 9.62 6.32
C ARG A 31 -6.71 9.19 4.88
N TRP A 32 -7.18 8.00 4.55
CA TRP A 32 -6.91 7.35 3.26
C TRP A 32 -8.20 6.81 2.66
N LEU A 33 -8.38 7.04 1.35
CA LEU A 33 -9.34 6.31 0.54
C LEU A 33 -8.59 5.15 -0.12
N VAL A 34 -8.94 3.91 0.25
CA VAL A 34 -8.37 2.72 -0.37
C VAL A 34 -9.24 2.32 -1.55
N VAL A 35 -8.70 2.43 -2.77
CA VAL A 35 -9.39 2.05 -4.02
C VAL A 35 -8.84 0.70 -4.48
N GLY A 36 -9.72 -0.27 -4.69
CA GLY A 36 -9.36 -1.58 -5.21
C GLY A 36 -10.60 -2.33 -5.72
N ASP A 37 -10.36 -3.30 -6.61
CA ASP A 37 -11.41 -4.20 -7.08
C ASP A 37 -11.89 -5.13 -5.95
N LYS A 38 -13.12 -5.64 -6.06
CA LYS A 38 -13.74 -6.54 -5.07
C LYS A 38 -12.87 -7.77 -4.77
N PHE A 39 -12.28 -8.39 -5.79
CA PHE A 39 -11.43 -9.57 -5.61
C PHE A 39 -10.15 -9.22 -4.84
N VAL A 40 -9.47 -8.14 -5.24
CA VAL A 40 -8.21 -7.71 -4.62
C VAL A 40 -8.43 -7.29 -3.16
N LEU A 41 -9.50 -6.54 -2.88
CA LEU A 41 -9.84 -6.16 -1.51
C LEU A 41 -10.25 -7.37 -0.68
N GLY A 42 -10.95 -8.36 -1.26
CA GLY A 42 -11.27 -9.61 -0.57
C GLY A 42 -10.05 -10.46 -0.23
N PHE A 43 -9.02 -10.44 -1.09
CA PHE A 43 -7.78 -11.18 -0.87
C PHE A 43 -6.83 -10.50 0.13
N CYS A 44 -6.69 -9.17 0.04
CA CYS A 44 -5.73 -8.42 0.84
C CYS A 44 -6.26 -8.01 2.22
N ARG A 45 -7.58 -8.00 2.41
CA ARG A 45 -8.19 -7.66 3.70
C ARG A 45 -8.14 -8.91 4.58
N ARG A 46 -7.42 -8.83 5.70
CA ARG A 46 -7.41 -9.87 6.72
C ARG A 46 -8.86 -10.14 7.16
N ASP A 47 -9.33 -11.38 7.02
CA ASP A 47 -10.64 -11.80 7.53
C ASP A 47 -10.53 -12.01 9.05
N PRO A 48 -11.19 -11.19 9.89
CA PRO A 48 -11.19 -11.40 11.34
C PRO A 48 -11.95 -12.66 11.76
N ALA A 49 -12.66 -13.36 10.87
CA ALA A 49 -13.38 -14.59 11.17
C ALA A 49 -12.54 -15.88 11.04
N SER A 50 -11.29 -15.81 10.54
CA SER A 50 -10.45 -17.01 10.38
C SER A 50 -9.70 -17.44 11.66
N GLU A 51 -10.02 -16.84 12.81
CA GLU A 51 -9.44 -17.16 14.13
C GLU A 51 -10.46 -17.76 15.12
N PHE A 52 -11.69 -18.09 14.67
CA PHE A 52 -12.73 -18.78 15.48
C PHE A 52 -13.28 -20.03 14.78
#